data_AF-A0A7Y6E3K3-F1
#
_entry.id   AF-A0A7Y6E3K3-F1
#
_cell.length_a   1.000
_cell.length_b   1.000
_cell.length_c   1.000
_cell.angle_alpha   90.00
_cell.angle_beta   90.00
_cell.angle_gamma   90.00
#
_symmetry.space_group_name_H-M   'P 1'
#
loop_
_entity.id
_entity.type
_entity.pdbx_description
1 polymer ?
#
loop_
_entity_poly.entity_id
_entity_poly.type
_entity_poly.pdbx_seq_one_letter_code
_entity_poly.pdbx_strand_id
1 'polypeptide(L)'
;LALRRMGFRGRACIHPAQLPVVHEVFTPTAAEVAWARSLVARFEASGSGVLVDDTGRMVDAAVIRNARRVLENADGGSEPPCHREA
;
A
#
# COMPACT_ATOMS: atom_id res chain seq x y z
N LEU A 1 -1.79 1.40 14.79
CA LEU A 1 -0.89 0.28 14.43
C LEU A 1 -1.57 -1.10 14.37
N ALA A 2 -2.41 -1.50 15.33
CA ALA A 2 -3.05 -2.85 15.33
C ALA A 2 -3.99 -3.11 14.12
N LEU A 3 -4.80 -2.12 13.71
CA LEU A 3 -5.80 -2.28 12.65
C LEU A 3 -5.20 -2.60 11.27
N ARG A 4 -4.16 -1.88 10.84
CA ARG A 4 -3.51 -2.13 9.53
C ARG A 4 -2.95 -3.55 9.45
N ARG A 5 -2.35 -4.05 10.53
CA ARG A 5 -1.84 -5.44 10.62
C ARG A 5 -2.94 -6.49 10.60
N MET A 6 -4.12 -6.17 11.11
CA MET A 6 -5.31 -7.04 11.05
C MET A 6 -5.99 -7.03 9.67
N GLY A 7 -5.47 -6.27 8.70
CA GLY A 7 -6.01 -6.21 7.35
C GLY A 7 -7.06 -5.11 7.12
N PHE A 8 -7.31 -4.24 8.10
CA PHE A 8 -8.12 -3.04 7.86
C PHE A 8 -7.41 -2.09 6.90
N ARG A 9 -8.20 -1.28 6.20
CA ARG A 9 -7.72 -0.32 5.18
C ARG A 9 -7.98 1.14 5.54
N GLY A 10 -8.72 1.37 6.61
CA GLY A 10 -9.04 2.71 7.08
C GLY A 10 -9.72 2.63 8.44
N ARG A 11 -10.16 3.80 8.91
CA ARG A 11 -10.91 3.96 10.15
C ARG A 11 -11.97 5.03 9.94
N ALA A 12 -13.20 4.75 10.38
CA ALA A 12 -14.25 5.76 10.41
C ALA A 12 -13.84 6.91 11.34
N CYS A 13 -13.92 8.14 10.84
CA CYS A 13 -13.61 9.35 11.59
C CYS A 13 -14.90 10.13 11.86
N ILE A 14 -15.08 10.58 13.10
CA ILE A 14 -16.22 11.43 13.51
C ILE A 14 -15.81 12.89 13.73
N HIS A 15 -14.49 13.17 13.70
CA HIS A 15 -13.94 14.50 13.94
C HIS A 15 -12.72 14.75 13.04
N PRO A 16 -12.57 15.95 12.43
CA PRO A 16 -11.48 16.27 11.52
C PRO A 16 -10.07 16.03 12.10
N ALA A 17 -9.88 16.28 13.40
CA ALA A 17 -8.60 16.05 14.07
C ALA A 17 -8.12 14.58 14.06
N GLN A 18 -8.97 13.62 13.68
CA GLN A 18 -8.59 12.21 13.55
C GLN A 18 -7.90 11.90 12.21
N LEU A 19 -8.09 12.74 11.18
CA LEU A 19 -7.57 12.51 9.83
C LEU A 19 -6.05 12.38 9.80
N PRO A 20 -5.24 13.26 10.43
CA PRO A 20 -3.79 13.16 10.34
C PRO A 20 -3.26 11.80 10.82
N VAL A 21 -3.78 11.31 11.95
CA VAL A 21 -3.39 10.01 12.53
C VAL A 21 -3.85 8.86 11.64
N VAL A 22 -5.04 8.95 11.05
CA VAL A 22 -5.56 7.90 10.15
C VAL A 22 -4.74 7.86 8.86
N HIS A 23 -4.44 9.01 8.25
CA HIS A 23 -3.59 9.08 7.06
C HIS A 23 -2.18 8.55 7.34
N GLU A 24 -1.55 8.97 8.45
CA GLU A 24 -0.22 8.47 8.83
C GLU A 24 -0.21 6.93 8.95
N VAL A 25 -1.27 6.34 9.48
CA VAL A 25 -1.33 4.88 9.68
C VAL A 25 -1.64 4.12 8.40
N PHE A 26 -2.50 4.63 7.51
CA PHE A 26 -3.00 3.88 6.36
C PHE A 26 -2.36 4.27 5.02
N THR A 27 -1.71 5.42 4.94
CA THR A 27 -0.93 5.81 3.76
C THR A 27 0.37 5.01 3.71
N PRO A 28 0.64 4.28 2.60
CA PRO A 28 1.91 3.58 2.44
C PRO A 28 3.10 4.52 2.47
N THR A 29 4.20 4.08 3.06
CA THR A 29 5.47 4.82 3.04
C THR A 29 6.14 4.73 1.67
N ALA A 30 7.02 5.69 1.35
CA ALA A 30 7.79 5.66 0.10
C ALA A 30 8.61 4.37 -0.07
N ALA A 31 9.13 3.81 1.03
CA ALA A 31 9.88 2.56 1.01
C ALA A 31 8.97 1.36 0.64
N GLU A 32 7.76 1.29 1.21
CA GLU A 32 6.78 0.24 0.86
C GLU A 32 6.36 0.34 -0.61
N VAL A 33 6.18 1.56 -1.13
CA VAL A 33 5.87 1.79 -2.55
C VAL A 33 7.01 1.37 -3.45
N ALA A 34 8.25 1.75 -3.14
CA ALA A 34 9.43 1.37 -3.92
C ALA A 34 9.62 -0.16 -3.96
N TRP A 35 9.46 -0.81 -2.80
CA TRP A 35 9.48 -2.27 -2.70
C TRP A 35 8.40 -2.91 -3.57
N ALA A 36 7.16 -2.42 -3.49
CA ALA A 36 6.04 -2.94 -4.26
C ALA A 36 6.27 -2.78 -5.78
N ARG A 37 6.77 -1.62 -6.24
CA ARG A 37 7.11 -1.38 -7.65
C ARG A 37 8.18 -2.35 -8.14
N SER A 38 9.26 -2.51 -7.38
CA SER A 38 10.35 -3.44 -7.71
C SER A 38 9.85 -4.88 -7.81
N LEU A 39 9.03 -5.31 -6.85
CA LEU A 39 8.54 -6.67 -6.79
C LEU A 39 7.60 -7.02 -7.95
N VAL A 40 6.67 -6.12 -8.28
CA VAL A 40 5.78 -6.29 -9.43
C VAL A 40 6.59 -6.34 -10.73
N ALA A 41 7.55 -5.43 -10.92
CA ALA A 41 8.39 -5.43 -12.12
C ALA A 41 9.18 -6.73 -12.29
N ARG A 42 9.77 -7.26 -11.20
CA ARG A 42 10.48 -8.54 -11.21
C ARG A 42 9.58 -9.73 -11.52
N PHE A 43 8.35 -9.72 -11.01
CA PHE A 43 7.38 -10.78 -11.28
C PHE A 43 6.92 -10.78 -12.74
N GLU A 44 6.58 -9.61 -13.29
CA GLU A 44 6.22 -9.47 -14.70
C GLU A 44 7.36 -9.91 -15.62
N ALA A 45 8.60 -9.59 -15.25
CA ALA A 45 9.79 -9.97 -16.02
C ALA A 45 10.13 -11.47 -15.93
N SER A 46 9.74 -12.18 -14.86
CA SER A 46 10.08 -13.60 -14.70
C SER A 46 9.25 -14.51 -15.60
N GLY A 47 8.03 -14.09 -15.98
CA GLY A 47 7.08 -14.90 -16.75
C GLY A 47 6.62 -16.18 -16.03
N SER A 48 6.98 -16.35 -14.75
CA SER A 48 6.68 -17.52 -13.91
C SER A 48 5.66 -17.15 -12.83
N GLY A 49 4.83 -18.09 -12.41
CA GLY A 49 3.84 -17.88 -11.32
C GLY A 49 4.47 -17.66 -9.94
N VAL A 50 5.78 -17.81 -9.80
CA VAL A 50 6.54 -17.69 -8.56
C VAL A 50 7.90 -17.03 -8.83
N LEU A 51 8.36 -16.18 -7.92
CA LEU A 51 9.73 -15.64 -7.89
C LEU A 51 10.35 -15.83 -6.50
N VAL A 52 11.68 -15.78 -6.42
CA VAL A 52 12.41 -15.72 -5.14
C VAL A 52 12.99 -14.32 -4.99
N ASP A 53 12.73 -13.66 -3.86
CA ASP A 53 13.28 -12.34 -3.58
C ASP A 53 14.75 -12.41 -3.12
N ASP A 54 15.39 -11.25 -2.94
CA ASP A 54 16.82 -11.18 -2.60
C ASP A 54 17.13 -11.72 -1.19
N THR A 55 16.10 -11.93 -0.38
CA THR A 55 16.19 -12.53 0.96
C THR A 55 15.91 -14.03 0.95
N GLY A 56 15.68 -14.62 -0.22
CA GLY A 56 15.37 -16.05 -0.38
C GLY A 56 13.90 -16.39 -0.11
N ARG A 57 13.00 -15.40 -0.02
CA ARG A 57 11.57 -15.66 0.20
C ARG A 57 10.87 -15.96 -1.11
N MET A 58 10.05 -17.00 -1.09
CA MET A 58 9.15 -17.31 -2.18
C MET A 58 8.03 -16.27 -2.24
N VAL A 59 7.86 -15.68 -3.41
CA VAL A 59 6.86 -14.68 -3.71
C VAL A 59 5.95 -15.27 -4.78
N ASP A 60 4.68 -15.41 -4.42
CA ASP A 60 3.63 -15.96 -5.26
C ASP A 60 2.64 -14.87 -5.70
N ALA A 61 1.61 -15.29 -6.44
CA ALA A 61 0.55 -14.40 -6.90
C ALA A 61 -0.18 -13.65 -5.76
N ALA A 62 -0.26 -14.20 -4.54
CA ALA A 62 -0.90 -13.52 -3.41
C ALA A 62 -0.07 -12.34 -2.90
N VAL A 63 1.24 -12.51 -2.81
CA VAL A 63 2.18 -11.43 -2.46
C VAL A 63 2.13 -10.32 -3.52
N ILE A 64 2.10 -10.70 -4.80
CA ILE A 64 2.01 -9.73 -5.91
C ILE A 64 0.69 -8.96 -5.90
N ARG A 65 -0.45 -9.61 -5.61
CA ARG A 65 -1.73 -8.91 -5.43
C ARG A 65 -1.67 -7.90 -4.29
N ASN A 66 -0.98 -8.21 -3.20
CA ASN A 66 -0.81 -7.26 -2.09
C ASN A 66 0.09 -6.08 -2.50
N ALA A 67 1.19 -6.33 -3.20
CA ALA A 67 2.07 -5.29 -3.72
C ALA A 67 1.32 -4.33 -4.67
N ARG A 68 0.52 -4.85 -5.61
CA ARG A 68 -0.32 -4.03 -6.50
C ARG A 68 -1.28 -3.12 -5.72
N ARG A 69 -1.93 -3.63 -4.67
CA ARG A 69 -2.80 -2.82 -3.80
C ARG A 69 -2.05 -1.69 -3.07
N VAL A 70 -0.80 -1.91 -2.69
CA VAL A 70 0.03 -0.86 -2.10
C VAL A 70 0.25 0.27 -3.11
N LEU A 71 0.46 -0.07 -4.39
CA LEU A 71 0.61 0.91 -5.46
C LEU A 71 -0.70 1.67 -5.72
N GLU A 72 -1.82 0.95 -5.81
CA GLU A 72 -3.17 1.57 -5.96
C GLU A 72 -3.46 2.59 -4.85
N ASN A 73 -3.14 2.25 -3.59
CA ASN A 73 -3.33 3.14 -2.46
C ASN A 73 -2.38 4.36 -2.47
N ALA A 74 -1.18 4.21 -3.04
CA ALA A 74 -0.21 5.30 -3.17
C ALA A 74 -0.61 6.27 -4.29
N ASP A 75 -1.08 5.73 -5.43
CA ASP A 75 -1.49 6.53 -6.58
C ASP A 75 -2.81 7.29 -6.29
N GLY A 76 -3.73 6.68 -5.53
CA GLY A 76 -4.98 7.31 -5.06
C GLY A 76 -4.82 8.33 -3.93
N GLY A 77 -3.64 8.43 -3.31
CA GLY A 77 -3.33 9.38 -2.23
C GLY A 77 -2.85 10.76 -2.68
N SER A 78 -2.82 11.02 -3.99
CA SER A 78 -2.24 12.25 -4.56
C SER A 78 -3.11 13.51 -4.42
N GLU A 79 -4.32 13.43 -3.87
CA GLU A 79 -5.15 14.62 -3.67
C GLU A 79 -5.89 14.58 -2.32
N PRO A 80 -5.49 15.38 -1.30
CA PRO A 80 -6.39 15.66 -0.20
C PRO A 80 -7.59 16.41 -0.78
N PRO A 81 -8.86 16.03 -0.47
CA PRO A 81 -9.99 16.85 -0.87
C PRO A 81 -9.80 18.24 -0.25
N CYS A 82 -9.45 19.19 -1.12
CA CYS A 82 -9.39 20.60 -0.84
C CYS A 82 -10.70 20.96 -0.13
N HIS A 83 -10.61 21.45 1.10
CA HIS A 83 -11.69 22.20 1.72
C HIS A 83 -11.99 23.40 0.83
N ARG A 84 -12.84 23.22 -0.19
CA ARG A 84 -13.46 24.32 -0.89
C ARG A 84 -14.57 24.83 0.03
N GLU A 85 -14.21 25.76 0.89
CA GLU A 85 -15.16 26.60 1.62
C GLU A 85 -16.12 27.24 0.61
N ALA A 86 -17.43 27.12 0.88
CA ALA A 86 -18.51 27.87 0.26
C ALA A 86 -19.36 28.46 1.39
#